data_AF-A0A9Q3BCQ3-F1
#
_entry.id   AF-A0A9Q3BCQ3-F1
#
_cell.length_a   1.000
_cell.length_b   1.000
_cell.length_c   1.000
_cell.angle_alpha   90.00
_cell.angle_beta   90.00
_cell.angle_gamma   90.00
#
_symmetry.space_group_name_H-M   'P 1'
#
loop_
_entity.id
_entity.type
_entity.pdbx_description
1 polymer ?
#
loop_
_entity_poly.entity_id
_entity_poly.type
_entity_poly.pdbx_seq_one_letter_code
_entity_poly.pdbx_strand_id
1 'polypeptide(L)'
;MDWVTALPSGGDRSFNECLVLVDGYSKTQIFLPLHKDDTAMNTAIMTGDKVMSHTGLFQNIKGDIGPKLPSELWMNLHNLFSTKLSFSSEYHP
;
A
#
# COMPACT_ATOMS: atom_id res chain seq x y z
N MET A 1 0.33 -3.83 -6.47
CA MET A 1 -0.36 -3.64 -5.18
C MET A 1 -1.85 -3.71 -5.43
N ASP A 2 -2.63 -4.10 -4.44
CA ASP A 2 -4.09 -4.11 -4.56
C ASP A 2 -4.75 -3.85 -3.20
N TRP A 3 -5.99 -3.36 -3.22
CA TRP A 3 -6.80 -3.09 -2.02
C TRP A 3 -7.95 -4.08 -1.92
N VAL A 4 -7.93 -4.88 -0.86
CA VAL A 4 -9.06 -5.74 -0.51
C VAL A 4 -9.97 -4.95 0.43
N THR A 5 -11.04 -4.43 -0.13
CA THR A 5 -12.02 -3.60 0.60
C THR A 5 -13.25 -4.42 1.04
N ALA A 6 -14.09 -3.82 1.89
CA ALA A 6 -15.34 -4.42 2.38
C ALA A 6 -15.16 -5.75 3.15
N LEU A 7 -14.06 -5.87 3.88
CA LEU A 7 -13.86 -6.98 4.81
C LEU A 7 -14.73 -6.78 6.05
N PRO A 8 -15.25 -7.85 6.67
CA PRO A 8 -15.83 -7.75 8.00
C PRO A 8 -14.77 -7.28 9.00
N SER A 9 -15.17 -6.47 9.99
CA SER A 9 -14.28 -6.02 11.05
C SER A 9 -13.65 -7.20 11.79
N GLY A 10 -12.32 -7.26 11.83
CA GLY A 10 -11.57 -8.38 12.39
C GLY A 10 -10.38 -7.98 13.27
N GLY A 11 -10.04 -8.87 14.20
CA GLY A 11 -8.94 -8.71 15.16
C GLY A 11 -9.23 -7.68 16.26
N ASP A 12 -8.27 -7.50 17.18
CA ASP A 12 -8.42 -6.63 18.36
C ASP A 12 -8.64 -5.15 18.01
N ARG A 13 -8.28 -4.74 16.78
CA ARG A 13 -8.39 -3.37 16.27
C ARG A 13 -9.51 -3.20 15.25
N SER A 14 -10.33 -4.22 15.00
CA SER A 14 -11.52 -4.16 14.12
C SER A 14 -11.23 -3.66 12.70
N PHE A 15 -10.09 -4.07 12.12
CA PHE A 15 -9.73 -3.72 10.75
C PHE A 15 -10.74 -4.28 9.76
N ASN A 16 -11.05 -3.51 8.71
CA ASN A 16 -12.11 -3.84 7.73
C ASN A 16 -11.64 -3.66 6.28
N GLU A 17 -10.33 -3.50 6.09
CA GLU A 17 -9.67 -3.38 4.79
C GLU A 17 -8.26 -3.96 4.88
N CYS A 18 -7.71 -4.38 3.74
CA CYS A 18 -6.34 -4.84 3.66
C CYS A 18 -5.66 -4.28 2.40
N LEU A 19 -4.49 -3.67 2.58
CA LEU A 19 -3.58 -3.35 1.49
C LEU A 19 -2.66 -4.55 1.25
N VAL A 20 -2.66 -5.05 0.02
CA VAL A 20 -1.82 -6.17 -0.42
C VAL A 20 -0.65 -5.62 -1.23
N LEU A 21 0.54 -5.85 -0.70
CA LEU A 21 1.80 -5.50 -1.36
C LEU A 21 2.52 -6.78 -1.75
N VAL A 22 3.10 -6.79 -2.94
CA VAL A 22 3.89 -7.92 -3.42
C VAL A 22 5.27 -7.39 -3.75
N ASP A 23 6.29 -7.93 -3.09
CA ASP A 23 7.67 -7.68 -3.50
C ASP A 23 7.91 -8.37 -4.84
N GLY A 24 8.23 -7.58 -5.86
CA GLY A 24 8.46 -8.07 -7.22
C GLY A 24 9.64 -9.03 -7.32
N TYR A 25 10.65 -8.90 -6.43
CA TYR A 25 11.85 -9.73 -6.41
C TYR A 25 11.61 -11.06 -5.69
N SER A 26 11.27 -11.03 -4.39
CA SER A 26 11.09 -12.25 -3.60
C SER A 26 9.75 -12.95 -3.83
N LYS A 27 8.79 -12.29 -4.51
CA LYS A 27 7.38 -12.71 -4.61
C LYS A 27 6.66 -12.83 -3.26
N THR A 28 7.24 -12.25 -2.20
CA THR A 28 6.63 -12.21 -0.87
C THR A 28 5.40 -11.31 -0.91
N GLN A 29 4.29 -11.82 -0.38
CA GLN A 29 3.05 -11.09 -0.21
C GLN A 29 2.99 -10.54 1.22
N ILE A 30 2.70 -9.26 1.34
CA ILE A 30 2.57 -8.56 2.62
C ILE A 30 1.15 -8.02 2.69
N PHE A 31 0.46 -8.41 3.75
CA PHE A 31 -0.91 -8.01 4.06
C PHE A 31 -0.86 -6.95 5.16
N LEU A 32 -1.16 -5.71 4.81
CA LEU A 32 -1.26 -4.62 5.76
C LEU A 32 -2.73 -4.39 6.12
N PRO A 33 -3.15 -4.70 7.36
CA PRO A 33 -4.52 -4.46 7.79
C PRO A 33 -4.75 -2.96 8.00
N LEU A 34 -5.87 -2.45 7.47
CA LEU A 34 -6.23 -1.03 7.44
C LEU A 34 -7.71 -0.85 7.78
N HIS A 35 -8.08 0.41 8.03
CA HIS A 35 -9.46 0.83 8.12
C HIS A 35 -9.89 1.53 6.84
N LYS A 36 -11.16 1.33 6.45
CA LYS A 36 -11.76 1.95 5.26
C LYS A 36 -11.59 3.47 5.24
N ASP A 37 -11.60 4.09 6.41
CA ASP A 37 -11.53 5.53 6.62
C ASP A 37 -10.09 6.03 6.85
N ASP A 38 -9.07 5.16 6.76
CA ASP A 38 -7.68 5.57 6.85
C ASP A 38 -7.32 6.54 5.73
N THR A 39 -6.66 7.63 6.11
CA THR A 39 -6.16 8.61 5.15
C THR A 39 -4.97 8.04 4.38
N ALA A 40 -4.70 8.63 3.21
CA ALA A 40 -3.51 8.32 2.43
C ALA A 40 -2.21 8.48 3.23
N MET A 41 -2.15 9.50 4.10
CA MET A 41 -0.99 9.76 4.96
C MET A 41 -0.83 8.68 6.05
N ASN A 42 -1.91 8.30 6.74
CA ASN A 42 -1.87 7.23 7.75
C ASN A 42 -1.41 5.92 7.12
N THR A 43 -1.94 5.61 5.94
CA THR A 43 -1.55 4.41 5.19
C THR A 43 -0.09 4.46 4.77
N ALA A 44 0.43 5.62 4.33
CA ALA A 44 1.83 5.78 3.98
C ALA A 44 2.76 5.55 5.19
N ILE A 45 2.40 6.12 6.35
CA ILE A 45 3.15 5.92 7.61
C ILE A 45 3.16 4.43 8.00
N MET A 46 1.98 3.79 8.02
CA MET A 46 1.88 2.36 8.37
C MET A 46 2.64 1.46 7.38
N THR A 47 2.59 1.79 6.09
CA THR A 47 3.35 1.07 5.05
C THR A 47 4.85 1.21 5.30
N GLY A 48 5.33 2.40 5.65
CA GLY A 48 6.74 2.60 5.97
C GLY A 48 7.19 1.85 7.23
N ASP A 49 6.41 1.93 8.30
CA ASP A 49 6.76 1.26 9.56
C ASP A 49 6.75 -0.28 9.43
N LYS A 50 5.71 -0.83 8.79
CA LYS A 50 5.48 -2.28 8.76
C LYS A 50 6.05 -2.99 7.55
N VAL A 51 6.14 -2.32 6.41
CA VAL A 51 6.47 -3.01 5.16
C VAL A 51 7.93 -2.77 4.79
N MET A 52 8.40 -1.53 4.87
CA MET A 52 9.82 -1.23 4.58
C MET A 52 10.78 -1.83 5.61
N SER A 53 10.34 -2.07 6.84
CA SER A 53 11.12 -2.85 7.82
C SER A 53 11.36 -4.30 7.39
N HIS A 54 10.51 -4.86 6.53
CA HIS A 54 10.63 -6.23 6.02
C HIS A 54 11.28 -6.32 4.65
N THR A 55 10.97 -5.40 3.72
CA THR A 55 11.42 -5.47 2.32
C THR A 55 12.57 -4.52 2.00
N GLY A 56 12.88 -3.58 2.89
CA GLY A 56 13.69 -2.42 2.57
C GLY A 56 12.93 -1.40 1.70
N LEU A 57 13.67 -0.46 1.12
CA LEU A 57 13.13 0.62 0.30
C LEU A 57 12.62 0.11 -1.05
N PHE A 58 11.37 0.42 -1.37
CA PHE A 58 10.81 0.17 -2.70
C PHE A 58 11.43 1.11 -3.73
N GLN A 59 12.06 0.54 -4.77
CA GLN A 59 12.62 1.31 -5.87
C GLN A 59 11.63 1.55 -7.00
N ASN A 60 10.67 0.64 -7.18
CA ASN A 60 9.66 0.71 -8.22
C ASN A 60 8.36 0.13 -7.67
N ILE A 61 7.28 0.88 -7.80
CA ILE A 61 5.97 0.54 -7.25
C ILE A 61 4.97 0.49 -8.38
N LYS A 62 4.48 -0.72 -8.68
CA LYS A 62 3.38 -0.92 -9.62
C LYS A 62 2.08 -1.08 -8.85
N GLY A 63 1.11 -0.21 -9.15
CA GLY A 63 -0.23 -0.28 -8.60
C GLY A 63 -1.27 0.05 -9.63
N ASP A 64 -2.39 -0.67 -9.53
CA ASP A 64 -3.55 -0.41 -10.35
C ASP A 64 -4.24 0.86 -9.86
N ILE A 65 -4.76 1.62 -10.82
CA ILE A 65 -5.50 2.86 -10.54
C ILE A 65 -6.88 2.47 -10.00
N GLY A 66 -6.93 2.15 -8.71
CA GLY A 66 -8.17 1.98 -7.96
C GLY A 66 -8.73 3.33 -7.47
N PRO A 67 -9.99 3.34 -6.97
CA PRO A 67 -10.64 4.56 -6.46
C PRO A 67 -9.97 5.16 -5.22
N LYS A 68 -9.17 4.38 -4.49
CA LYS A 68 -8.39 4.84 -3.34
C LYS A 68 -7.03 5.34 -3.81
N LEU A 69 -6.92 6.67 -3.92
CA LEU A 69 -5.76 7.49 -4.33
C LEU A 69 -4.40 6.80 -4.12
N PRO A 70 -3.96 5.97 -5.09
CA PRO A 70 -2.63 5.40 -5.03
C PRO A 70 -1.63 6.56 -5.12
N SER A 71 -1.96 7.59 -5.89
CA SER A 71 -1.06 8.71 -6.15
C SER A 71 -0.72 9.56 -4.92
N GLU A 72 -1.70 9.89 -4.08
CA GLU A 72 -1.46 10.69 -2.88
C GLU A 72 -0.73 9.90 -1.80
N LEU A 73 -1.11 8.63 -1.59
CA LEU A 73 -0.42 7.73 -0.66
C LEU A 73 1.05 7.60 -1.06
N TRP A 74 1.30 7.33 -2.33
CA TRP A 74 2.66 7.18 -2.82
C TRP A 74 3.40 8.50 -2.78
N MET A 75 2.82 9.62 -3.18
CA MET A 75 3.47 10.93 -3.06
C MET A 75 3.87 11.22 -1.61
N ASN A 76 3.00 10.93 -0.64
CA ASN A 76 3.31 11.07 0.78
C ASN A 76 4.42 10.12 1.22
N LEU A 77 4.39 8.86 0.80
CA LEU A 77 5.44 7.88 1.08
C LEU A 77 6.78 8.28 0.43
N HIS A 78 6.75 8.79 -0.80
CA HIS A 78 7.91 9.31 -1.51
C HIS A 78 8.48 10.55 -0.81
N ASN A 79 7.63 11.47 -0.36
CA ASN A 79 8.07 12.63 0.43
C ASN A 79 8.69 12.20 1.77
N LEU A 80 8.18 11.13 2.40
CA LEU A 80 8.73 10.57 3.63
C LEU A 80 10.10 9.92 3.42
N PHE A 81 10.36 9.30 2.25
CA PHE A 81 11.55 8.46 2.03
C PHE A 81 12.47 8.89 0.87
N SER A 82 12.17 10.02 0.21
CA SER A 82 12.93 10.58 -0.93
C SER A 82 13.17 9.61 -2.11
N THR A 83 12.22 8.70 -2.39
CA THR A 83 12.33 7.70 -3.48
C THR A 83 11.68 8.22 -4.79
N LYS A 84 11.87 7.54 -5.94
CA LYS A 84 11.22 7.90 -7.23
C LYS A 84 9.97 7.06 -7.49
N LEU A 85 8.83 7.71 -7.77
CA LEU A 85 7.57 7.05 -8.10
C LEU A 85 7.47 6.80 -9.60
N SER A 86 6.96 5.65 -10.00
CA SER A 86 6.66 5.34 -11.40
C SER A 86 5.32 4.63 -11.46
N PHE A 87 4.26 5.35 -11.83
CA PHE A 87 2.96 4.71 -12.07
C PHE A 87 3.02 3.93 -13.39
N SER A 88 2.60 2.67 -13.34
CA SER A 88 2.28 1.92 -14.55
C SER A 88 0.86 2.28 -14.94
N SER A 89 0.66 3.05 -16.02
CA SER A 89 -0.66 3.10 -16.65
C SER A 89 -0.78 1.84 -17.49
N GLU A 90 -1.64 0.89 -17.12
CA GLU A 90 -2.37 0.09 -18.11
C GLU A 90 -3.37 -0.84 -17.41
N TYR A 91 -4.63 -0.62 -17.75
CA TYR A 91 -5.79 -1.41 -17.39
C TYR A 91 -5.87 -2.57 -18.39
N HIS A 92 -5.10 -3.64 -18.18
CA HIS A 92 -5.18 -4.84 -19.02
C HIS A 92 -5.20 -6.11 -18.14
N PRO A 93 -6.29 -6.92 -18.19
CA PRO A 93 -6.43 -8.14 -17.42
C PRO A 93 -5.40 -9.22 -17.75
#